data_AF-A0A1J3D5P5-F1
#
_entry.id   AF-A0A1J3D5P5-F1
#
_cell.length_a   1.000
_cell.length_b   1.000
_cell.length_c   1.000
_cell.angle_alpha   90.00
_cell.angle_beta   90.00
_cell.angle_gamma   90.00
#
_symmetry.space_group_name_H-M   'P 1'
#
loop_
_entity.id
_entity.type
_entity.pdbx_description
1 polymer ?
#
loop_
_entity_poly.entity_id
_entity_poly.type
_entity_poly.pdbx_seq_one_letter_code
_entity_poly.pdbx_strand_id
1 'polypeptide(L)'
;IGLGEDGPTHQPIEHLSSFRAMPNILMFRPADGNETAGAYKIAVTKRKRPSVLALSRQKLPQLPGTSIESVEKGGYTISDNSTGNKPDVILIGT
;
A
#
# COMPACT_ATOMS: atom_id res chain seq x y z
N ILE A 1 2.88 14.08 -2.58
CA ILE A 1 3.63 15.32 -2.28
C ILE A 1 5.01 15.13 -1.65
N GLY A 2 5.29 14.02 -0.94
CA GLY A 2 6.57 13.80 -0.22
C GLY A 2 7.86 13.76 -1.06
N LEU A 3 7.76 13.98 -2.37
CA LEU A 3 8.92 14.18 -3.23
C LEU A 3 9.58 15.56 -2.96
N GLY A 4 8.80 16.56 -2.56
CA GLY A 4 9.29 17.91 -2.25
C GLY A 4 9.23 18.88 -3.43
N GLU A 5 10.38 19.48 -3.70
CA GLU A 5 10.56 20.76 -4.39
C GLU A 5 10.25 20.73 -5.89
N ASP A 6 10.26 19.55 -6.54
CA ASP A 6 9.95 19.44 -7.98
C ASP A 6 8.49 19.81 -8.32
N GLY A 7 7.66 19.98 -7.28
CA GLY A 7 6.38 20.69 -7.39
C GLY A 7 5.25 19.90 -8.07
N PRO A 8 4.13 20.57 -8.37
CA PRO A 8 2.89 19.92 -8.77
C PRO A 8 2.99 19.14 -10.09
N THR A 9 3.92 19.50 -10.97
CA THR A 9 4.14 18.79 -12.25
C THR A 9 4.73 17.40 -12.07
N HIS A 10 5.33 17.11 -10.91
CA HIS A 10 5.95 15.83 -10.58
C HIS A 10 5.22 15.08 -9.46
N GLN A 11 4.17 15.67 -8.87
CA GLN A 11 3.49 15.14 -7.70
C GLN A 11 2.21 14.39 -8.13
N PRO A 12 2.16 13.05 -8.00
CA PRO A 12 0.95 12.30 -8.31
C PRO A 12 -0.18 12.67 -7.35
N ILE A 13 -1.38 12.92 -7.88
CA ILE A 13 -2.60 13.19 -7.10
C ILE A 13 -3.66 12.10 -7.36
N GLU A 14 -4.10 12.00 -8.61
CA GLU A 14 -5.14 11.09 -9.13
C GLU A 14 -4.61 9.73 -9.59
N HIS A 15 -3.29 9.55 -9.65
CA HIS A 15 -2.68 8.38 -10.27
C HIS A 15 -3.07 7.06 -9.57
N LEU A 16 -3.21 7.08 -8.24
CA LEU A 16 -3.67 5.90 -7.50
C LEU A 16 -5.12 5.54 -7.85
N SER A 17 -6.02 6.52 -7.92
CA SER A 17 -7.42 6.26 -8.27
C SER A 17 -7.58 5.86 -9.73
N SER A 18 -6.79 6.43 -10.65
CA SER A 18 -6.82 6.04 -12.06
C SER A 18 -6.40 4.58 -12.26
N PHE A 19 -5.32 4.12 -11.61
CA PHE A 19 -4.91 2.72 -11.68
C PHE A 19 -5.85 1.78 -10.92
N ARG A 20 -6.47 2.21 -9.82
CA ARG A 20 -7.49 1.41 -9.12
C ARG A 20 -8.74 1.18 -9.98
N ALA A 21 -9.10 2.15 -10.83
CA ALA A 21 -10.23 2.03 -11.75
C ALA A 21 -9.90 1.20 -13.01
N MET A 22 -8.62 1.03 -13.34
CA MET A 22 -8.19 0.28 -14.51
C MET A 22 -8.43 -1.23 -14.31
N PRO A 23 -9.09 -1.92 -15.25
CA PRO A 23 -9.30 -3.36 -15.14
C PRO A 23 -7.99 -4.15 -15.19
N ASN A 24 -7.94 -5.24 -14.43
CA ASN A 24 -6.85 -6.24 -14.47
C ASN A 24 -5.45 -5.65 -14.22
N ILE A 25 -5.30 -4.70 -13.30
CA ILE A 25 -4.01 -4.24 -12.79
C ILE A 25 -4.01 -4.26 -11.26
N LEU A 26 -2.84 -4.48 -10.67
CA LEU A 26 -2.63 -4.38 -9.24
C LEU A 26 -1.96 -3.04 -8.92
N MET A 27 -2.57 -2.24 -8.05
CA MET A 27 -2.03 -0.97 -7.57
C MET A 27 -1.61 -1.11 -6.10
N PHE A 28 -0.32 -1.36 -5.87
CA PHE A 28 0.27 -1.45 -4.54
C PHE A 28 0.84 -0.12 -4.08
N ARG A 29 0.66 0.20 -2.80
CA ARG A 29 1.32 1.33 -2.14
C ARG A 29 1.77 0.88 -0.75
N PRO A 30 2.92 0.19 -0.66
CA PRO A 30 3.39 -0.38 0.60
C PRO A 30 3.86 0.71 1.57
N ALA A 31 3.54 0.54 2.85
CA ALA A 31 3.88 1.49 3.92
C ALA A 31 5.32 1.32 4.42
N ASP A 32 5.87 0.11 4.36
CA ASP A 32 7.18 -0.23 4.91
C ASP A 32 7.90 -1.35 4.14
N GLY A 33 8.99 -1.90 4.71
CA GLY A 33 9.79 -2.92 4.06
C GLY A 33 9.12 -4.30 4.00
N ASN A 34 8.34 -4.69 5.02
CA ASN A 34 7.61 -5.96 5.00
C ASN A 34 6.55 -5.95 3.91
N GLU A 35 5.80 -4.84 3.81
CA GLU A 35 4.78 -4.70 2.78
C GLU A 35 5.39 -4.58 1.38
N THR A 36 6.55 -3.92 1.25
CA THR A 36 7.27 -3.84 -0.02
C THR A 36 7.69 -5.25 -0.48
N ALA A 37 8.24 -6.07 0.42
CA ALA A 37 8.58 -7.46 0.12
C ALA A 37 7.35 -8.28 -0.28
N GLY A 38 6.21 -8.12 0.41
CA GLY A 38 4.93 -8.72 0.04
C GLY A 38 4.41 -8.29 -1.33
N ALA A 39 4.48 -7.00 -1.65
CA ALA A 39 4.09 -6.47 -2.95
C ALA A 39 4.94 -7.07 -4.09
N TYR A 40 6.26 -7.19 -3.89
CA TYR A 40 7.14 -7.86 -4.84
C TYR A 40 6.82 -9.36 -4.98
N LYS A 41 6.58 -10.08 -3.88
CA LYS A 41 6.16 -11.49 -3.90
C LYS A 41 4.92 -11.66 -4.78
N ILE A 42 3.91 -10.81 -4.61
CA ILE A 42 2.67 -10.89 -5.40
C ILE A 42 2.93 -10.52 -6.87
N ALA A 43 3.71 -9.46 -7.12
CA ALA A 43 4.05 -9.04 -8.48
C ALA A 43 4.77 -10.14 -9.28
N VAL A 44 5.72 -10.84 -8.63
CA VAL A 44 6.48 -11.93 -9.25
C VAL A 44 5.61 -13.18 -9.46
N THR A 45 4.70 -13.49 -8.53
CA THR A 45 3.85 -14.69 -8.63
C THR A 45 2.67 -14.50 -9.58
N LYS A 46 2.12 -13.28 -9.71
CA LYS A 46 1.01 -12.96 -10.62
C LYS A 46 1.47 -12.69 -12.06
N ARG A 47 2.06 -13.71 -12.71
CA ARG A 47 2.65 -13.63 -14.06
C ARG A 47 1.74 -13.14 -15.19
N LYS A 48 0.41 -13.19 -15.00
CA LYS A 48 -0.60 -12.82 -16.01
C LYS A 48 -1.37 -11.54 -15.69
N ARG A 49 -0.97 -10.80 -14.64
CA ARG A 49 -1.62 -9.55 -14.22
C ARG A 49 -0.55 -8.50 -13.87
N PRO A 50 -0.51 -7.34 -14.54
CA PRO A 50 0.49 -6.31 -14.25
C PRO A 50 0.35 -5.77 -12.83
N SER A 51 1.47 -5.30 -12.28
CA SER A 51 1.56 -4.70 -10.95
C SER A 51 2.28 -3.36 -11.02
N VAL A 52 1.72 -2.35 -10.35
CA VAL A 52 2.29 -1.03 -10.14
C VAL A 52 2.57 -0.88 -8.65
N LEU A 53 3.77 -0.45 -8.29
CA LEU A 53 4.19 -0.19 -6.91
C LEU A 53 4.48 1.31 -6.76
N ALA A 54 3.67 2.02 -5.98
CA ALA A 54 3.91 3.41 -5.62
C ALA A 54 4.83 3.47 -4.38
N LEU A 55 6.08 3.92 -4.59
CA LEU A 55 7.12 3.96 -3.56
C LEU A 55 7.39 5.40 -3.12
N SER A 56 7.71 5.58 -1.84
CA SER A 56 8.04 6.89 -1.27
C SER A 56 9.48 7.32 -1.61
N ARG A 57 9.71 8.63 -1.69
CA ARG A 57 11.07 9.21 -1.73
C ARG A 57 11.67 9.31 -0.32
N GLN A 58 10.85 9.71 0.64
CA GLN A 58 11.24 9.88 2.04
C GLN A 58 11.36 8.55 2.78
N LYS A 59 12.19 8.54 3.83
CA LYS A 59 12.32 7.41 4.76
C LYS A 59 11.04 7.23 5.56
N LEU A 60 10.69 5.97 5.83
CA LEU A 60 9.58 5.56 6.67
C LEU A 60 10.04 4.51 7.68
N PRO A 61 9.44 4.45 8.89
CA PRO A 61 9.74 3.40 9.86
C PRO A 61 9.14 2.05 9.43
N GLN A 62 9.65 0.97 10.00
CA GLN A 62 8.97 -0.32 9.98
C GLN A 62 7.86 -0.32 11.02
N LEU A 63 6.64 -0.71 10.63
CA LEU A 63 5.48 -0.66 11.51
C LEU A 63 5.24 -2.02 12.18
N PRO A 64 4.85 -2.07 13.46
CA PRO A 64 4.35 -3.30 14.07
C PRO A 64 3.09 -3.80 13.35
N GLY A 65 2.98 -5.12 13.20
CA GLY A 65 1.80 -5.76 12.60
C GLY A 65 1.82 -5.90 11.08
N THR A 66 2.76 -5.25 10.37
CA THR A 66 2.93 -5.47 8.93
C THR A 66 3.61 -6.81 8.66
N SER A 67 3.18 -7.49 7.60
CA SER A 67 3.78 -8.77 7.19
C SER A 67 3.69 -9.00 5.69
N ILE A 68 4.62 -9.78 5.15
CA ILE A 68 4.68 -10.17 3.73
C ILE A 68 3.37 -10.85 3.30
N GLU A 69 2.86 -11.77 4.12
CA GLU A 69 1.68 -12.60 3.83
C GLU A 69 0.41 -11.76 3.85
N SER A 70 0.33 -10.77 4.73
CA SER A 70 -0.87 -9.97 4.89
C SER A 70 -1.16 -9.06 3.71
N VAL A 71 -0.13 -8.71 2.91
CA VAL A 71 -0.30 -7.93 1.66
C VAL A 71 -1.20 -8.67 0.65
N GLU A 72 -1.24 -10.00 0.67
CA GLU A 72 -2.10 -10.79 -0.24
C GLU A 72 -3.60 -10.55 0.01
N LYS A 73 -3.96 -10.06 1.20
CA LYS A 73 -5.34 -9.72 1.58
C LYS A 73 -5.79 -8.37 1.02
N GLY A 74 -4.86 -7.53 0.54
CA GLY A 74 -5.14 -6.18 0.04
C GLY A 74 -5.34 -5.15 1.17
N GLY A 75 -6.30 -5.37 2.06
CA GLY A 75 -6.50 -4.58 3.28
C GLY A 75 -6.53 -5.50 4.50
N TYR A 76 -5.81 -5.13 5.57
CA TYR A 76 -5.70 -5.93 6.78
C TYR A 76 -5.42 -5.06 8.01
N THR A 77 -5.74 -5.59 9.19
CA THR A 77 -5.54 -4.90 10.48
C THR A 77 -4.10 -5.07 10.96
N ILE A 78 -3.42 -3.97 11.27
CA ILE A 78 -2.06 -3.98 11.85
C ILE A 78 -2.05 -3.79 13.37
N SER A 79 -3.13 -3.23 13.93
CA SER A 79 -3.30 -3.00 15.36
C SER A 79 -4.79 -2.94 15.68
N ASP A 80 -5.20 -3.58 16.78
CA ASP A 80 -6.57 -3.59 17.27
C ASP A 80 -6.56 -3.66 18.80
N ASN A 81 -7.33 -2.80 19.44
CA ASN A 81 -7.56 -2.77 20.89
C ASN A 81 -9.06 -2.91 21.24
N SER A 82 -9.90 -3.20 20.25
CA SER A 82 -11.34 -3.39 20.43
C SER A 82 -11.67 -4.76 21.02
N THR A 83 -12.89 -4.91 21.52
CA THR A 83 -13.41 -6.20 21.98
C THR A 83 -14.63 -6.58 21.16
N GLY A 84 -14.83 -7.88 20.93
CA GLY A 84 -15.98 -8.39 20.17
C GLY A 84 -16.04 -7.92 18.70
N ASN A 85 -14.90 -7.58 18.09
CA ASN A 85 -14.82 -7.10 16.70
C ASN A 85 -15.69 -5.86 16.44
N LYS A 86 -15.75 -4.96 17.42
CA LYS A 86 -16.55 -3.72 17.36
C LYS A 86 -15.70 -2.53 17.80
N PRO A 87 -14.83 -2.01 16.94
CA PRO A 87 -14.10 -0.78 17.22
C PRO A 87 -15.04 0.42 17.15
N ASP A 88 -14.81 1.43 18.00
CA ASP A 88 -15.53 2.70 17.92
C ASP A 88 -15.14 3.49 16.66
N VAL A 89 -13.89 3.32 16.20
CA VAL A 89 -13.33 3.99 15.03
C VAL A 89 -12.38 3.05 14.29
N ILE A 90 -12.43 3.08 12.96
CA ILE A 90 -11.45 2.40 12.10
C ILE A 90 -10.65 3.46 11.34
N LEU A 91 -9.33 3.42 11.48
CA LEU A 91 -8.40 4.25 10.72
C LEU A 91 -7.76 3.40 9.61
N ILE A 92 -7.81 3.89 8.38
CA ILE A 92 -7.25 3.21 7.21
C ILE A 92 -6.27 4.16 6.54
N GLY A 93 -5.09 3.64 6.23
CA GLY A 93 -4.04 4.37 5.53
C GLY A 93 -3.33 3.49 4.51
N THR A 94 -2.69 4.14 3.54
CA THR A 94 -1.68 3.57 2.65
C THR A 94 -0.60 4.61 2.37
#